data_AF-A0A3B3CK65-F1
#
_entry.id   AF-A0A3B3CK65-F1
#
_cell.length_a   1.000
_cell.length_b   1.000
_cell.length_c   1.000
_cell.angle_alpha   90.00
_cell.angle_beta   90.00
_cell.angle_gamma   90.00
#
_symmetry.space_group_name_H-M   'P 1'
#
loop_
_entity.id
_entity.type
_entity.pdbx_description
1 polymer ?
#
loop_
_entity_poly.entity_id
_entity_poly.type
_entity_poly.pdbx_seq_one_letter_code
_entity_poly.pdbx_strand_id
1 'polypeptide(L)'
;LRAIKSVLVVAGSLKREERSRPEEQILMRALRDFNLPKIVTNDVPIFLGLISDLFPQLEVPRKRNPVIENAVRESVNELRLTYANMKLKPVWTDINPKAVTTDELFGYLHPATREWKDGLFSSTMRELTSMPHDGPKWIVLDGDIDPMWIESLNTVMDDNKVLTLASNERISLSPSMRLLFEISHLRAATPATVSRAGILYVNPQDLGWSSCMPSWTWYCLKKPSSMCKKHRRLCRNLNLGLHSSNSAQKCIISLR
;
A
#
# COMPACT_ATOMS: atom_id res chain seq x y z
N LEU A 1 -6.20 4.21 -20.31
CA LEU A 1 -7.63 4.51 -20.07
C LEU A 1 -8.10 4.28 -18.62
N ARG A 2 -7.71 3.21 -17.90
CA ARG A 2 -8.17 2.94 -16.51
C ARG A 2 -7.88 4.07 -15.51
N ALA A 3 -6.70 4.70 -15.61
CA ALA A 3 -6.35 5.86 -14.80
C ALA A 3 -7.28 7.05 -15.07
N ILE A 4 -7.69 7.28 -16.32
CA ILE A 4 -8.61 8.35 -16.71
C ILE A 4 -10.01 8.08 -16.15
N LYS A 5 -10.54 6.84 -16.32
CA LYS A 5 -11.82 6.43 -15.72
C LYS A 5 -11.83 6.69 -14.21
N SER A 6 -10.74 6.35 -13.54
CA SER A 6 -10.57 6.58 -12.11
C SER A 6 -10.61 8.05 -11.71
N VAL A 7 -9.92 8.93 -12.46
CA VAL A 7 -9.96 10.39 -12.23
C VAL A 7 -11.38 10.92 -12.42
N LEU A 8 -12.09 10.48 -13.46
CA LEU A 8 -13.46 10.92 -13.74
C LEU A 8 -14.45 10.49 -12.65
N VAL A 9 -14.32 9.26 -12.12
CA VAL A 9 -15.16 8.79 -10.99
C VAL A 9 -14.91 9.62 -9.73
N VAL A 10 -13.65 9.98 -9.46
CA VAL A 10 -13.29 10.87 -8.35
C VAL A 10 -13.84 12.28 -8.58
N ALA A 11 -13.65 12.85 -9.78
CA ALA A 11 -14.17 14.17 -10.13
C ALA A 11 -15.70 14.24 -10.02
N GLY A 12 -16.43 13.21 -10.48
CA GLY A 12 -17.88 13.12 -10.34
C GLY A 12 -18.34 13.03 -8.88
N SER A 13 -17.58 12.36 -8.02
CA SER A 13 -17.86 12.32 -6.57
C SER A 13 -17.63 13.69 -5.92
N LEU A 14 -16.52 14.35 -6.26
CA LEU A 14 -16.24 15.72 -5.81
C LEU A 14 -17.31 16.72 -6.28
N LYS A 15 -17.80 16.61 -7.52
CA LYS A 15 -18.88 17.48 -8.04
C LYS A 15 -20.21 17.28 -7.33
N ARG A 16 -20.52 16.03 -6.94
CA ARG A 16 -21.73 15.74 -6.15
C ARG A 16 -21.69 16.36 -4.76
N GLU A 17 -20.51 16.41 -4.14
CA GLU A 17 -20.29 17.02 -2.83
C GLU A 17 -20.21 18.55 -2.89
N GLU A 18 -19.52 19.10 -3.90
CA GLU A 18 -19.27 20.55 -4.07
C GLU A 18 -20.01 21.08 -5.32
N ARG A 19 -21.35 21.03 -5.32
CA ARG A 19 -22.17 21.34 -6.51
C ARG A 19 -21.95 22.76 -7.05
N SER A 20 -21.72 23.74 -6.17
CA SER A 20 -21.53 25.15 -6.53
C SER A 20 -20.18 25.44 -7.18
N ARG A 21 -19.21 24.53 -7.09
CA ARG A 21 -17.85 24.76 -7.59
C ARG A 21 -17.78 24.54 -9.11
N PRO A 22 -17.04 25.39 -9.86
CA PRO A 22 -16.87 25.22 -11.30
C PRO A 22 -16.26 23.85 -11.63
N GLU A 23 -16.73 23.22 -12.71
CA GLU A 23 -16.29 21.88 -13.09
C GLU A 23 -14.81 21.80 -13.41
N GLU A 24 -14.26 22.85 -14.03
CA GLU A 24 -12.84 22.97 -14.35
C GLU A 24 -11.96 22.92 -13.10
N GLN A 25 -12.36 23.60 -12.02
CA GLN A 25 -11.66 23.54 -10.72
C GLN A 25 -11.70 22.14 -10.12
N ILE A 26 -12.83 21.45 -10.23
CA ILE A 26 -12.98 20.08 -9.71
C ILE A 26 -12.13 19.11 -10.51
N LEU A 27 -12.12 19.25 -11.84
CA LEU A 27 -11.35 18.41 -12.73
C LEU A 27 -9.85 18.58 -12.51
N MET A 28 -9.37 19.83 -12.44
CA MET A 28 -7.97 20.12 -12.14
C MET A 28 -7.57 19.54 -10.78
N ARG A 29 -8.38 19.76 -9.74
CA ARG A 29 -8.13 19.20 -8.40
C ARG A 29 -8.07 17.69 -8.41
N ALA A 30 -9.02 17.02 -9.06
CA ALA A 30 -9.06 15.57 -9.18
C ALA A 30 -7.83 15.04 -9.92
N LEU A 31 -7.45 15.69 -11.03
CA LEU A 31 -6.29 15.30 -11.84
C LEU A 31 -4.98 15.47 -11.05
N ARG A 32 -4.80 16.61 -10.40
CA ARG A 32 -3.61 16.90 -9.59
C ARG A 32 -3.53 15.96 -8.40
N ASP A 33 -4.55 15.92 -7.54
CA ASP A 33 -4.51 15.18 -6.28
C ASP A 33 -4.41 13.66 -6.51
N PHE A 34 -4.92 13.15 -7.63
CA PHE A 34 -4.82 11.73 -8.01
C PHE A 34 -3.44 11.33 -8.54
N ASN A 35 -2.73 12.23 -9.21
CA ASN A 35 -1.45 11.94 -9.83
C ASN A 35 -0.27 12.34 -8.96
N LEU A 36 -0.37 13.39 -8.15
CA LEU A 36 0.68 13.86 -7.24
C LEU A 36 1.35 12.73 -6.41
N PRO A 37 0.64 11.79 -5.75
CA PRO A 37 1.28 10.72 -4.99
C PRO A 37 2.03 9.67 -5.85
N LYS A 38 1.90 9.75 -7.18
CA LYS A 38 2.54 8.85 -8.15
C LYS A 38 3.79 9.48 -8.79
N ILE A 39 4.04 10.75 -8.55
CA ILE A 39 5.16 11.48 -9.15
C ILE A 39 6.35 11.43 -8.17
N VAL A 40 7.54 11.21 -8.72
CA VAL A 40 8.78 11.27 -7.95
C VAL A 40 9.03 12.72 -7.53
N THR A 41 9.52 12.96 -6.32
CA THR A 41 9.69 14.31 -5.75
C THR A 41 10.41 15.30 -6.69
N ASN A 42 11.44 14.84 -7.42
CA ASN A 42 12.18 15.67 -8.38
C ASN A 42 11.33 16.14 -9.58
N ASP A 43 10.31 15.36 -9.97
CA ASP A 43 9.44 15.64 -11.11
C ASP A 43 8.17 16.40 -10.70
N VAL A 44 7.92 16.58 -9.39
CA VAL A 44 6.76 17.31 -8.89
C VAL A 44 6.70 18.75 -9.42
N PRO A 45 7.79 19.55 -9.43
CA PRO A 45 7.75 20.90 -10.00
C PRO A 45 7.41 20.91 -11.49
N ILE A 46 7.93 19.95 -12.25
CA ILE A 46 7.63 19.80 -13.69
C ILE A 46 6.15 19.49 -13.89
N PHE A 47 5.62 18.52 -13.13
CA PHE A 47 4.21 18.16 -13.16
C PHE A 47 3.30 19.35 -12.81
N LEU A 48 3.65 20.13 -11.78
CA LEU A 48 2.88 21.32 -11.40
C LEU A 48 2.94 22.41 -12.47
N GLY A 49 4.10 22.61 -13.12
CA GLY A 49 4.23 23.51 -14.27
C GLY A 49 3.29 23.13 -15.42
N LEU A 50 3.27 21.84 -15.79
CA LEU A 50 2.36 21.33 -16.83
C LEU A 50 0.88 21.52 -16.47
N ILE A 51 0.51 21.39 -15.19
CA ILE A 51 -0.86 21.65 -14.72
C ILE A 51 -1.20 23.13 -14.84
N SER A 52 -0.27 24.02 -14.48
CA SER A 52 -0.46 25.48 -14.61
C SER A 52 -0.58 25.93 -16.07
N ASP A 53 0.12 25.27 -17.00
CA ASP A 53 0.00 25.53 -18.43
C ASP A 53 -1.35 25.07 -18.99
N LEU A 54 -1.85 23.93 -18.51
CA LEU A 54 -3.14 23.35 -18.95
C LEU A 54 -4.36 24.05 -18.32
N PHE A 55 -4.22 24.57 -17.10
CA PHE A 55 -5.26 25.26 -16.35
C PHE A 55 -4.74 26.62 -15.83
N PRO A 56 -4.56 27.61 -16.72
CA PRO A 56 -3.99 28.90 -16.35
C PRO A 56 -4.87 29.63 -15.32
N GLN A 57 -4.22 30.27 -14.34
CA GLN A 57 -4.86 31.11 -13.30
C GLN A 57 -5.84 30.37 -12.37
N LEU A 58 -5.82 29.04 -12.35
CA LEU A 58 -6.73 28.23 -11.54
C LEU A 58 -6.04 27.72 -10.28
N GLU A 59 -6.05 28.50 -9.19
CA GLU A 59 -5.54 28.02 -7.89
C GLU A 59 -6.62 27.28 -7.10
N VAL A 60 -6.48 25.95 -6.99
CA VAL A 60 -7.43 25.11 -6.24
C VAL A 60 -6.77 24.44 -5.04
N PRO A 61 -7.19 24.69 -3.80
CA PRO A 61 -6.60 24.05 -2.63
C PRO A 61 -6.87 22.53 -2.61
N ARG A 62 -5.91 21.77 -2.09
CA ARG A 62 -6.03 20.31 -1.92
C ARG A 62 -7.22 19.96 -1.01
N LYS A 63 -7.91 18.85 -1.28
CA LYS A 63 -8.90 18.32 -0.33
C LYS A 63 -8.20 17.64 0.83
N ARG A 64 -8.45 18.11 2.04
CA ARG A 64 -7.92 17.54 3.28
C ARG A 64 -9.07 17.02 4.12
N ASN A 65 -8.89 15.85 4.72
CA ASN A 65 -9.77 15.35 5.76
C ASN A 65 -9.04 15.52 7.10
N PRO A 66 -9.32 16.60 7.85
CA PRO A 66 -8.57 16.91 9.07
C PRO A 66 -8.77 15.85 10.16
N VAL A 67 -9.93 15.17 10.18
CA VAL A 67 -10.19 14.08 11.12
C VAL A 67 -9.22 12.93 10.90
N ILE A 68 -9.05 12.51 9.65
CA ILE A 68 -8.12 11.43 9.31
C ILE A 68 -6.68 11.89 9.49
N GLU A 69 -6.31 13.09 9.05
CA GLU A 69 -4.95 13.60 9.21
C GLU A 69 -4.54 13.70 10.68
N ASN A 70 -5.42 14.21 11.55
CA ASN A 70 -5.18 14.27 12.98
C ASN A 70 -5.13 12.88 13.61
N ALA A 71 -6.06 11.98 13.26
CA ALA A 71 -6.04 10.60 13.75
C ALA A 71 -4.76 9.85 13.35
N VAL A 72 -4.28 10.04 12.11
CA VAL A 72 -2.99 9.48 11.66
C VAL A 72 -1.85 10.09 12.45
N ARG A 73 -1.85 11.41 12.66
CA ARG A 73 -0.80 12.10 13.42
C ARG A 73 -0.72 11.64 14.88
N GLU A 74 -1.86 11.47 15.53
CA GLU A 74 -1.97 10.91 16.89
C GLU A 74 -1.48 9.46 16.93
N SER A 75 -1.85 8.68 15.93
CA SER A 75 -1.48 7.26 15.83
C SER A 75 0.00 7.02 15.58
N VAL A 76 0.67 7.90 14.85
CA VAL A 76 2.13 7.84 14.67
C VAL A 76 2.83 8.04 16.02
N ASN A 77 2.25 8.82 16.92
CA ASN A 77 2.77 9.00 18.28
C ASN A 77 2.44 7.80 19.19
N GLU A 78 1.31 7.14 18.96
CA GLU A 78 0.83 6.00 19.74
C GLU A 78 0.69 4.75 18.85
N LEU A 79 1.83 4.11 18.55
CA LEU A 79 2.03 3.09 17.51
C LEU A 79 1.20 1.77 17.58
N ARG A 80 0.00 1.78 18.17
CA ARG A 80 -0.98 0.69 18.13
C ARG A 80 -2.45 1.12 18.09
N LEU A 81 -2.79 2.41 18.21
CA LEU A 81 -4.15 2.80 18.65
C LEU A 81 -5.13 3.26 17.57
N THR A 82 -4.74 3.51 16.31
CA THR A 82 -5.67 4.06 15.28
C THR A 82 -6.93 3.22 15.11
N TYR A 83 -6.74 1.90 14.97
CA TYR A 83 -7.82 0.99 14.70
C TYR A 83 -8.60 0.62 15.97
N ALA A 84 -7.91 0.53 17.11
CA ALA A 84 -8.55 0.38 18.42
C ALA A 84 -9.46 1.59 18.74
N ASN A 85 -9.01 2.80 18.42
CA ASN A 85 -9.75 4.05 18.61
C ASN A 85 -10.95 4.16 17.66
N MET A 86 -10.84 3.60 16.45
CA MET A 86 -11.94 3.54 15.46
C MET A 86 -12.93 2.38 15.69
N LYS A 87 -12.76 1.55 16.73
CA LYS A 87 -13.54 0.32 17.01
C LYS A 87 -13.56 -0.71 15.86
N LEU A 88 -12.71 -0.55 14.85
CA LEU A 88 -12.54 -1.51 13.77
C LEU A 88 -11.43 -2.48 14.18
N LYS A 89 -11.67 -3.79 14.05
CA LYS A 89 -10.63 -4.80 14.25
C LYS A 89 -9.98 -5.09 12.89
N PRO A 90 -8.89 -4.39 12.51
CA PRO A 90 -8.16 -4.69 11.30
C PRO A 90 -7.53 -6.06 11.46
N VAL A 91 -7.58 -6.83 10.38
CA VAL A 91 -6.80 -8.08 10.28
C VAL A 91 -5.83 -7.88 9.14
N TRP A 92 -4.59 -8.31 9.35
CA TRP A 92 -3.51 -8.14 8.40
C TRP A 92 -2.64 -9.38 8.46
N THR A 93 -2.22 -9.86 7.29
CA THR A 93 -1.31 -11.00 7.15
C THR A 93 -0.17 -10.58 6.25
N ASP A 94 1.07 -10.79 6.69
CA ASP A 94 2.26 -10.58 5.86
C ASP A 94 2.69 -11.89 5.19
N ILE A 95 3.00 -11.80 3.91
CA ILE A 95 3.47 -12.92 3.10
C ILE A 95 4.65 -12.41 2.27
N ASN A 96 5.78 -13.09 2.34
CA ASN A 96 6.90 -12.84 1.43
C ASN A 96 6.82 -13.81 0.26
N PRO A 97 6.39 -13.38 -0.95
CA PRO A 97 6.23 -14.28 -2.10
C PRO A 97 7.57 -14.82 -2.61
N LYS A 98 8.71 -14.22 -2.26
CA LYS A 98 10.05 -14.70 -2.65
C LYS A 98 10.61 -15.75 -1.69
N ALA A 99 10.00 -15.91 -0.52
CA ALA A 99 10.42 -16.91 0.47
C ALA A 99 9.90 -18.31 0.16
N VAL A 100 8.93 -18.42 -0.76
CA VAL A 100 8.26 -19.67 -1.15
C VAL A 100 8.25 -19.80 -2.66
N THR A 101 8.10 -21.02 -3.15
CA THR A 101 7.88 -21.25 -4.59
C THR A 101 6.48 -20.83 -5.01
N THR A 102 6.26 -20.58 -6.31
CA THR A 102 4.92 -20.24 -6.84
C THR A 102 3.89 -21.33 -6.53
N ASP A 103 4.29 -22.59 -6.58
CA ASP A 103 3.46 -23.76 -6.25
C ASP A 103 3.07 -23.79 -4.77
N GLU A 104 3.99 -23.45 -3.86
CA GLU A 104 3.68 -23.33 -2.43
C GLU A 104 2.87 -22.07 -2.10
N LEU A 105 2.98 -21.02 -2.93
CA LEU A 105 2.24 -19.78 -2.75
C LEU A 105 0.77 -19.93 -3.14
N PHE A 106 0.47 -20.53 -4.31
CA PHE A 106 -0.90 -20.64 -4.83
C PHE A 106 -1.51 -22.03 -4.72
N GLY A 107 -0.71 -23.06 -4.48
CA GLY A 107 -1.11 -24.45 -4.44
C GLY A 107 -0.77 -25.18 -5.74
N TYR A 108 -0.61 -26.50 -5.62
CA TYR A 108 -0.21 -27.36 -6.72
C TYR A 108 -0.85 -28.74 -6.60
N LEU A 109 -0.91 -29.45 -7.72
CA LEU A 109 -1.34 -30.84 -7.76
C LEU A 109 -0.13 -31.75 -7.53
N HIS A 110 -0.15 -32.54 -6.46
CA HIS A 110 0.98 -33.41 -6.13
C HIS A 110 1.16 -34.48 -7.24
N PRO A 111 2.34 -34.59 -7.88
CA PRO A 111 2.50 -35.43 -9.06
C PRO A 111 2.31 -36.92 -8.78
N ALA A 112 2.69 -37.38 -7.58
CA ALA A 112 2.60 -38.80 -7.21
C ALA A 112 1.22 -39.23 -6.70
N THR A 113 0.53 -38.38 -5.92
CA THR A 113 -0.75 -38.74 -5.27
C THR A 113 -1.95 -38.19 -6.02
N ARG A 114 -1.73 -37.22 -6.93
CA ARG A 114 -2.77 -36.45 -7.63
C ARG A 114 -3.73 -35.74 -6.66
N GLU A 115 -3.27 -35.45 -5.46
CA GLU A 115 -4.01 -34.68 -4.46
C GLU A 115 -3.66 -33.20 -4.59
N TRP A 116 -4.66 -32.34 -4.42
CA TRP A 116 -4.45 -30.90 -4.37
C TRP A 116 -3.83 -30.51 -3.04
N LYS A 117 -2.71 -29.79 -3.09
CA LYS A 117 -2.15 -29.11 -1.92
C LYS A 117 -2.40 -27.61 -2.06
N ASP A 118 -3.08 -27.05 -1.06
CA ASP A 118 -3.42 -25.63 -1.03
C ASP A 118 -2.17 -24.78 -0.73
N GLY A 119 -2.10 -23.60 -1.34
CA GLY A 119 -1.00 -22.66 -1.16
C GLY A 119 -1.18 -21.73 0.04
N LEU A 120 -0.11 -21.04 0.42
CA LEU A 120 -0.12 -20.06 1.51
C LEU A 120 -1.05 -18.87 1.22
N PHE A 121 -1.06 -18.35 0.00
CA PHE A 121 -1.88 -17.21 -0.38
C PHE A 121 -3.36 -17.59 -0.51
N SER A 122 -3.67 -18.73 -1.12
CA SER A 122 -5.04 -19.22 -1.29
C SER A 122 -5.70 -19.56 0.04
N SER A 123 -4.98 -20.23 0.96
CA SER A 123 -5.45 -20.52 2.31
C SER A 123 -5.70 -19.24 3.13
N THR A 124 -4.76 -18.29 3.10
CA THR A 124 -4.92 -16.98 3.77
C THR A 124 -6.12 -16.20 3.22
N MET A 125 -6.28 -16.15 1.90
CA MET A 125 -7.40 -15.46 1.26
C MET A 125 -8.74 -16.06 1.67
N ARG A 126 -8.83 -17.39 1.73
CA ARG A 126 -10.03 -18.12 2.18
C ARG A 126 -10.35 -17.81 3.64
N GLU A 127 -9.34 -17.82 4.51
CA GLU A 127 -9.51 -17.51 5.93
C GLU A 127 -10.07 -16.10 6.12
N LEU A 128 -9.47 -15.10 5.46
CA LEU A 128 -9.90 -13.70 5.53
C LEU A 128 -11.32 -13.51 4.95
N THR A 129 -11.67 -14.17 3.86
CA THR A 129 -13.03 -14.12 3.31
C THR A 129 -14.06 -14.75 4.24
N SER A 130 -13.70 -15.80 4.98
CA SER A 130 -14.59 -16.46 5.94
C SER A 130 -14.81 -15.70 7.25
N MET A 131 -14.01 -14.68 7.56
CA MET A 131 -14.16 -13.93 8.82
C MET A 131 -15.46 -13.09 8.85
N PRO A 132 -16.26 -13.18 9.93
CA PRO A 132 -17.61 -12.60 10.00
C PRO A 132 -17.64 -11.08 10.20
N HIS A 133 -16.51 -10.44 10.51
CA HIS A 133 -16.46 -8.99 10.67
C HIS A 133 -16.18 -8.28 9.34
N ASP A 134 -16.79 -7.11 9.16
CA ASP A 134 -16.58 -6.23 7.99
C ASP A 134 -15.45 -5.21 8.21
N GLY A 135 -14.67 -5.38 9.29
CA GLY A 135 -13.44 -4.63 9.50
C GLY A 135 -12.44 -4.79 8.34
N PRO A 136 -11.52 -3.82 8.15
CA PRO A 136 -10.62 -3.82 7.01
C PRO A 136 -9.63 -5.00 7.11
N LYS A 137 -9.49 -5.76 6.02
CA LYS A 137 -8.65 -6.96 5.93
C LYS A 137 -7.51 -6.71 4.94
N TRP A 138 -6.27 -6.94 5.33
CA TRP A 138 -5.10 -6.59 4.53
C TRP A 138 -4.24 -7.83 4.30
N ILE A 139 -3.85 -8.10 3.06
CA ILE A 139 -2.72 -9.01 2.80
C ILE A 139 -1.58 -8.14 2.33
N VAL A 140 -0.45 -8.20 3.04
CA VAL A 140 0.78 -7.51 2.71
C VAL A 140 1.72 -8.49 2.03
N LEU A 141 2.09 -8.20 0.80
CA LEU A 141 3.06 -8.95 0.01
C LEU A 141 4.40 -8.21 0.08
N ASP A 142 5.31 -8.70 0.92
CA ASP A 142 6.63 -8.12 1.14
C ASP A 142 7.67 -8.81 0.26
N GLY A 143 7.97 -8.21 -0.89
CA GLY A 143 8.93 -8.75 -1.83
C GLY A 143 8.74 -8.21 -3.24
N ASP A 144 9.85 -8.02 -3.95
CA ASP A 144 9.82 -7.51 -5.32
C ASP A 144 9.00 -8.41 -6.26
N ILE A 145 8.35 -7.76 -7.23
CA ILE A 145 7.52 -8.42 -8.24
C ILE A 145 8.39 -9.30 -9.14
N ASP A 146 7.97 -10.55 -9.32
CA ASP A 146 8.49 -11.46 -10.32
C ASP A 146 7.37 -11.85 -11.30
N PRO A 147 7.64 -11.96 -12.62
CA PRO A 147 6.63 -12.31 -13.62
C PRO A 147 5.87 -13.61 -13.32
N MET A 148 6.52 -14.59 -12.71
CA MET A 148 5.97 -15.94 -12.53
C MET A 148 4.81 -15.96 -11.54
N TRP A 149 4.89 -15.20 -10.44
CA TRP A 149 3.82 -15.18 -9.43
C TRP A 149 2.82 -14.04 -9.64
N ILE A 150 3.23 -12.92 -10.24
CA ILE A 150 2.34 -11.76 -10.44
C ILE A 150 1.27 -12.05 -11.51
N GLU A 151 1.58 -12.94 -12.46
CA GLU A 151 0.63 -13.36 -13.49
C GLU A 151 -0.59 -14.06 -12.90
N SER A 152 -0.39 -14.90 -11.88
CA SER A 152 -1.46 -15.59 -11.15
C SER A 152 -2.40 -14.63 -10.40
N LEU A 153 -1.95 -13.40 -10.14
CA LEU A 153 -2.78 -12.36 -9.48
C LEU A 153 -3.52 -11.46 -10.46
N ASN A 154 -3.34 -11.60 -11.77
CA ASN A 154 -3.90 -10.67 -12.75
C ASN A 154 -5.42 -10.49 -12.66
N THR A 155 -6.16 -11.56 -12.37
CA THR A 155 -7.64 -11.58 -12.21
C THR A 155 -8.08 -11.10 -10.82
N VAL A 156 -7.18 -11.14 -9.84
CA VAL A 156 -7.41 -10.58 -8.50
C VAL A 156 -7.25 -9.07 -8.55
N MET A 157 -6.28 -8.59 -9.35
CA MET A 157 -5.94 -7.18 -9.48
C MET A 157 -6.86 -6.39 -10.42
N ASP A 158 -7.68 -7.06 -11.23
CA ASP A 158 -8.61 -6.40 -12.14
C ASP A 158 -10.02 -6.20 -11.53
N ASP A 159 -10.98 -5.80 -12.36
CA ASP A 159 -12.34 -5.52 -11.91
C ASP A 159 -13.09 -6.78 -11.43
N ASN A 160 -12.61 -8.00 -11.75
CA ASN A 160 -13.23 -9.25 -11.33
C ASN A 160 -12.99 -9.53 -9.85
N LYS A 161 -11.80 -9.19 -9.32
CA LYS A 161 -11.40 -9.42 -7.93
C LYS A 161 -11.50 -10.89 -7.49
N VAL A 162 -11.14 -11.81 -8.37
CA VAL A 162 -11.22 -13.27 -8.15
C VAL A 162 -9.86 -13.92 -8.38
N LEU A 163 -9.42 -14.74 -7.42
CA LEU A 163 -8.26 -15.63 -7.57
C LEU A 163 -8.72 -16.91 -8.25
N THR A 164 -8.08 -17.28 -9.35
CA THR A 164 -8.35 -18.54 -10.05
C THR A 164 -7.15 -19.46 -9.87
N LEU A 165 -7.36 -20.58 -9.17
CA LEU A 165 -6.31 -21.57 -8.90
C LEU A 165 -6.22 -22.59 -10.03
N ALA A 166 -5.08 -23.28 -10.13
CA ALA A 166 -4.90 -24.38 -11.09
C ALA A 166 -5.86 -25.55 -10.85
N SER A 167 -6.42 -25.68 -9.63
CA SER A 167 -7.52 -26.59 -9.31
C SER A 167 -8.87 -26.21 -9.95
N ASN A 168 -8.93 -25.09 -10.69
CA ASN A 168 -10.14 -24.41 -11.16
C ASN A 168 -11.02 -23.81 -10.05
N GLU A 169 -10.54 -23.82 -8.81
CA GLU A 169 -11.22 -23.13 -7.72
C GLU A 169 -11.14 -21.61 -7.90
N ARG A 170 -12.24 -20.93 -7.55
CA ARG A 170 -12.37 -19.47 -7.63
C ARG A 170 -12.65 -18.89 -6.26
N ILE A 171 -11.74 -18.06 -5.78
CA ILE A 171 -11.86 -17.38 -4.47
C ILE A 171 -12.03 -15.88 -4.73
N SER A 172 -13.17 -15.33 -4.36
CA SER A 172 -13.47 -13.90 -4.53
C SER A 172 -12.94 -13.08 -3.35
N LEU A 173 -12.37 -11.91 -3.63
CA LEU A 173 -12.03 -10.92 -2.60
C LEU A 173 -13.29 -10.30 -2.01
N SER A 174 -13.34 -10.15 -0.70
CA SER A 174 -14.40 -9.37 -0.06
C SER A 174 -14.21 -7.86 -0.29
N PRO A 175 -15.29 -7.05 -0.30
CA PRO A 175 -15.18 -5.59 -0.46
C PRO A 175 -14.36 -4.87 0.62
N SER A 176 -14.22 -5.46 1.81
CA SER A 176 -13.41 -4.97 2.92
C SER A 176 -11.93 -5.39 2.85
N MET A 177 -11.56 -6.23 1.89
CA MET A 177 -10.21 -6.76 1.74
C MET A 177 -9.35 -5.92 0.78
N ARG A 178 -8.08 -5.73 1.11
CA ARG A 178 -7.09 -4.99 0.31
C ARG A 178 -5.81 -5.80 0.20
N LEU A 179 -5.22 -5.82 -0.99
CA LEU A 179 -3.85 -6.31 -1.19
C LEU A 179 -2.91 -5.12 -1.19
N LEU A 180 -1.83 -5.23 -0.43
CA LEU A 180 -0.75 -4.27 -0.33
C LEU A 180 0.53 -4.93 -0.82
N PHE A 181 1.25 -4.32 -1.75
CA PHE A 181 2.58 -4.78 -2.14
C PHE A 181 3.62 -3.81 -1.62
N GLU A 182 4.58 -4.33 -0.87
CA GLU A 182 5.79 -3.62 -0.48
C GLU A 182 6.92 -4.06 -1.42
N ILE A 183 7.34 -3.16 -2.31
CA ILE A 183 8.36 -3.45 -3.31
C ILE A 183 9.41 -2.34 -3.36
N SER A 184 10.62 -2.71 -3.74
CA SER A 184 11.72 -1.74 -3.88
C SER A 184 11.73 -1.09 -5.27
N HIS A 185 11.32 -1.83 -6.30
CA HIS A 185 11.35 -1.37 -7.68
C HIS A 185 10.34 -2.11 -8.57
N LEU A 186 9.98 -1.48 -9.69
CA LEU A 186 8.99 -1.99 -10.66
C LEU A 186 9.63 -2.58 -11.93
N ARG A 187 10.93 -2.85 -11.95
CA ARG A 187 11.65 -3.21 -13.20
C ARG A 187 11.10 -4.47 -13.88
N ALA A 188 10.67 -5.45 -13.09
CA ALA A 188 10.14 -6.73 -13.58
C ALA A 188 8.61 -6.70 -13.78
N ALA A 189 7.92 -5.62 -13.39
CA ALA A 189 6.48 -5.50 -13.55
C ALA A 189 6.12 -4.92 -14.92
N THR A 190 5.19 -5.56 -15.64
CA THR A 190 4.71 -5.01 -16.91
C THR A 190 3.89 -3.72 -16.66
N PRO A 191 3.90 -2.75 -17.59
CA PRO A 191 3.03 -1.57 -17.49
C PRO A 191 1.54 -1.93 -17.37
N ALA A 192 1.14 -3.06 -17.95
CA ALA A 192 -0.23 -3.59 -17.84
C ALA A 192 -0.58 -3.99 -16.40
N THR A 193 0.32 -4.66 -15.68
CA THR A 193 0.18 -5.00 -14.25
C THR A 193 0.07 -3.74 -13.41
N VAL A 194 1.00 -2.82 -13.61
CA VAL A 194 1.08 -1.55 -12.87
C VAL A 194 -0.18 -0.69 -13.09
N SER A 195 -0.79 -0.75 -14.27
CA SER A 195 -2.02 -0.01 -14.58
C SER A 195 -3.27 -0.46 -13.80
N ARG A 196 -3.24 -1.66 -13.22
CA ARG A 196 -4.37 -2.25 -12.49
C ARG A 196 -4.44 -1.80 -11.04
N ALA A 197 -3.34 -1.31 -10.48
CA ALA A 197 -3.23 -1.00 -9.07
C ALA A 197 -2.98 0.49 -8.80
N GLY A 198 -3.27 0.92 -7.57
CA GLY A 198 -2.91 2.25 -7.07
C GLY A 198 -1.47 2.24 -6.59
N ILE A 199 -0.62 3.06 -7.20
CA ILE A 199 0.79 3.21 -6.81
C ILE A 199 0.93 4.40 -5.88
N LEU A 200 1.68 4.23 -4.80
CA LEU A 200 2.17 5.30 -3.95
C LEU A 200 3.69 5.24 -3.91
N TYR A 201 4.35 6.31 -4.35
CA TYR A 201 5.80 6.44 -4.18
C TYR A 201 6.10 7.07 -2.83
N VAL A 202 7.00 6.43 -2.08
CA VAL A 202 7.48 6.94 -0.81
C VAL A 202 8.94 7.32 -0.95
N ASN A 203 9.25 8.61 -0.86
CA ASN A 203 10.63 9.10 -0.95
C ASN A 203 11.32 8.95 0.42
N PRO A 204 12.49 8.29 0.50
CA PRO A 204 13.27 8.20 1.73
C PRO A 204 13.75 9.56 2.27
N GLN A 205 13.87 10.60 1.43
CA GLN A 205 14.23 11.94 1.91
C GLN A 205 13.10 12.61 2.70
N ASP A 206 11.84 12.29 2.35
CA ASP A 206 10.67 12.78 3.09
C ASP A 206 10.48 12.01 4.42
N LEU A 207 11.00 10.78 4.49
CA LEU A 207 11.03 9.94 5.68
C LEU A 207 12.31 10.18 6.49
N GLY A 208 12.37 11.30 7.22
CA GLY A 208 13.47 11.55 8.15
C GLY A 208 13.57 10.49 9.26
N TRP A 209 14.78 10.02 9.55
CA TRP A 209 15.10 9.14 10.70
C TRP A 209 14.67 9.75 12.05
N SER A 210 14.53 11.07 12.11
CA SER A 210 14.07 11.85 13.26
C SER A 210 12.66 11.45 13.74
N SER A 211 11.81 10.88 12.89
CA SER A 211 10.48 10.37 13.27
C SER A 211 10.51 8.90 13.73
N CYS A 212 11.43 8.09 13.20
CA CYS A 212 11.60 6.68 13.60
C CYS A 212 12.32 6.53 14.95
N MET A 213 13.23 7.44 15.29
CA MET A 213 14.01 7.34 16.53
C MET A 213 13.16 7.45 17.81
N PRO A 214 12.23 8.43 17.95
CA PRO A 214 11.36 8.53 19.13
C PRO A 214 10.42 7.33 19.28
N SER A 215 9.85 6.86 18.18
CA SER A 215 8.94 5.69 18.17
C SER A 215 9.67 4.40 18.56
N TRP A 216 10.87 4.19 18.04
CA TRP A 216 11.67 2.99 18.35
C TRP A 216 12.23 3.04 19.78
N THR A 217 12.62 4.22 20.26
CA THR A 217 13.05 4.43 21.65
C THR A 217 11.89 4.20 22.61
N TRP A 218 10.70 4.73 22.31
CA TRP A 218 9.49 4.48 23.10
C TRP A 218 9.12 3.00 23.15
N TYR A 219 9.17 2.31 22.00
CA TYR A 219 8.92 0.86 21.92
C TYR A 219 9.92 0.05 22.76
N CYS A 220 11.22 0.39 22.67
CA CYS A 220 12.28 -0.28 23.43
C CYS A 220 12.19 -0.01 24.94
N LEU A 221 11.70 1.17 25.36
CA LEU A 221 11.59 1.55 26.78
C LEU A 221 10.42 0.87 27.51
N LYS A 222 9.42 0.34 26.80
CA LYS A 222 8.26 -0.36 27.40
C LYS A 222 8.39 -1.88 27.51
N LYS A 223 9.49 -2.51 27.05
CA LYS A 223 9.72 -3.96 27.25
C LYS A 223 10.55 -4.24 28.54
N PRO A 224 10.37 -5.41 29.18
CA PRO A 224 11.04 -5.74 30.45
C PRO A 224 12.58 -5.72 30.36
N SER A 225 13.18 -5.39 31.51
CA SER A 225 14.48 -4.75 31.76
C SER A 225 15.77 -5.54 31.44
N SER A 226 15.70 -6.74 30.85
CA SER A 226 16.90 -7.54 30.54
C SER A 226 17.55 -7.21 29.18
N MET A 227 16.77 -6.74 28.19
CA MET A 227 17.28 -6.42 26.85
C MET A 227 17.90 -5.00 26.73
N CYS A 228 17.50 -4.07 27.61
CA CYS A 228 17.85 -2.64 27.50
C CYS A 228 19.30 -2.28 27.82
N LYS A 229 20.03 -3.08 28.62
CA LYS A 229 21.39 -2.70 29.07
C LYS A 229 22.45 -2.81 27.96
N LYS A 230 22.39 -3.84 27.10
CA LYS A 230 23.27 -3.97 25.92
C LYS A 230 22.87 -2.99 24.80
N HIS A 231 21.57 -2.76 24.60
CA HIS A 231 21.06 -1.85 23.56
C HIS A 231 21.37 -0.37 23.80
N ARG A 232 21.38 0.10 25.07
CA ARG A 232 21.73 1.50 25.39
C ARG A 232 23.18 1.87 25.01
N ARG A 233 24.11 0.89 25.00
CA ARG A 233 25.48 1.07 24.49
C ARG A 233 25.51 1.08 22.95
N LEU A 234 24.74 0.23 22.29
CA LEU A 234 24.66 0.17 20.83
C LEU A 234 24.08 1.48 20.24
N CYS A 235 23.01 2.03 20.83
CA CYS A 235 22.44 3.31 20.39
C CYS A 235 23.38 4.52 20.58
N ARG A 236 24.24 4.51 21.62
CA ARG A 236 25.28 5.55 21.78
C ARG A 236 26.39 5.43 20.73
N ASN A 237 26.75 4.20 20.35
CA ASN A 237 27.80 3.95 19.35
C ASN A 237 27.31 4.15 17.91
N LEU A 238 26.03 3.86 17.62
CA LEU A 238 25.41 4.11 16.30
C LEU A 238 25.27 5.61 15.99
N ASN A 239 25.22 6.48 17.01
CA ASN A 239 25.14 7.93 16.85
C ASN A 239 26.45 8.55 16.29
N LEU A 240 27.52 7.76 16.16
CA LEU A 240 28.84 8.21 15.67
C LEU A 240 29.28 7.56 14.36
N GLY A 241 28.47 6.66 13.74
CA GLY A 241 29.02 5.72 12.75
C GLY A 241 28.19 5.36 11.52
N LEU A 242 27.05 6.00 11.21
CA LEU A 242 26.28 5.65 10.02
C LEU A 242 25.96 6.87 9.15
N HIS A 243 27.02 7.49 8.64
CA HIS A 243 26.97 7.97 7.26
C HIS A 243 27.15 6.75 6.35
N SER A 244 26.24 6.60 5.38
CA SER A 244 26.21 5.61 4.28
C SER A 244 25.46 4.29 4.53
N SER A 245 24.74 3.90 3.47
CA SER A 245 24.04 2.62 3.20
C SER A 245 22.62 2.42 3.77
N ASN A 246 21.58 2.86 3.05
CA ASN A 246 20.93 2.03 2.02
C ASN A 246 19.73 2.73 1.39
N SER A 247 19.76 2.77 0.06
CA SER A 247 18.85 3.49 -0.84
C SER A 247 17.70 2.60 -1.30
N ALA A 248 16.79 2.21 -0.42
CA ALA A 248 15.61 1.46 -0.82
C ALA A 248 14.40 2.40 -0.93
N GLN A 249 14.09 2.82 -2.15
CA GLN A 249 12.81 3.44 -2.50
C GLN A 249 11.70 2.41 -2.23
N LYS A 250 10.61 2.80 -1.55
CA LYS A 250 9.48 1.90 -1.31
C LYS A 250 8.27 2.35 -2.13
N CYS A 251 7.74 1.43 -2.92
CA CYS A 251 6.50 1.60 -3.65
C CYS A 251 5.43 0.78 -2.95
N ILE A 252 4.35 1.44 -2.51
CA ILE A 252 3.19 0.76 -1.93
C ILE A 252 2.15 0.67 -3.03
N ILE A 253 1.82 -0.57 -3.41
CA ILE A 253 0.76 -0.82 -4.38
C ILE A 253 -0.49 -1.29 -3.63
N SER A 254 -1.59 -0.55 -3.71
CA SER A 254 -2.88 -0.95 -3.15
C SER A 254 -3.87 -1.26 -4.27
N LEU A 255 -4.55 -2.39 -4.19
CA LEU A 255 -5.72 -2.65 -5.04
C LEU A 255 -6.89 -1.75 -4.66
N ARG A 256 -7.69 -1.38 -5.68
CA ARG A 256 -8.86 -0.50 -5.55
C ARG A 256 -10.14 -1.26 -5.19
#